data_AF-A0A251UM55-F1
#
_entry.id   AF-A0A251UM55-F1
#
_cell.length_a   1.000
_cell.length_b   1.000
_cell.length_c   1.000
_cell.angle_alpha   90.00
_cell.angle_beta   90.00
_cell.angle_gamma   90.00
#
_symmetry.space_group_name_H-M   'P 1'
#
loop_
_entity.id
_entity.type
_entity.pdbx_description
1 polymer ?
#
loop_
_entity_poly.entity_id
_entity_poly.type
_entity_poly.pdbx_seq_one_letter_code
_entity_poly.pdbx_strand_id
1 'polypeptide(L)'
;MATQNDRIKFNVGGKIFETTATTLAITGRQSYFGAMFDENSDLQMNPAGEDFIDRSPDCFSVLLDLLRTGELYIPANVPEKLLYREALFYGLMDQVRAAKWGQFDGNRLQPSKSVTGWAPGDGTAIRASPDGGCCVAHGSMVHIYDWMLEEYPPINLDYQRVNDVGWVGSVDSTGLVISTCQPLGRDQGAIGLFNSTRGELKFRFNAIHQGVVKSYTAGALSFKKSCNMFSCCKGKSNEDGIGVWDLNTGQQLDFFYIHHLETRISFNGLMV
;
A
#
# COMPACT_ATOMS: atom_id res chain seq x y z
N MET A 1 -15.50 -4.02 36.20
CA MET A 1 -15.83 -5.42 36.58
C MET A 1 -16.60 -6.01 35.42
N ALA A 2 -16.00 -6.92 34.65
CA ALA A 2 -16.69 -7.59 33.55
C ALA A 2 -17.73 -8.56 34.15
N THR A 3 -18.99 -8.42 33.76
CA THR A 3 -20.06 -9.33 34.17
C THR A 3 -19.89 -10.66 33.43
N GLN A 4 -20.35 -11.75 34.05
CA GLN A 4 -20.19 -13.14 33.59
C GLN A 4 -20.79 -13.43 32.19
N ASN A 5 -21.54 -12.48 31.62
CA ASN A 5 -22.16 -12.51 30.28
C ASN A 5 -21.29 -11.92 29.15
N ASP A 6 -20.08 -11.42 29.44
CA ASP A 6 -19.21 -10.79 28.43
C ASP A 6 -18.11 -11.72 27.89
N ARG A 7 -18.18 -13.02 28.23
CA ARG A 7 -17.19 -14.03 27.84
C ARG A 7 -17.62 -14.71 26.54
N ILE A 8 -16.67 -14.80 25.61
CA ILE A 8 -16.84 -15.34 24.27
C ILE A 8 -15.92 -16.54 24.12
N LYS A 9 -16.42 -17.63 23.52
CA LYS A 9 -15.67 -18.84 23.25
C LYS A 9 -15.45 -19.02 21.75
N PHE A 10 -14.18 -19.16 21.36
CA PHE A 10 -13.77 -19.50 20.01
C PHE A 10 -13.16 -20.88 19.97
N ASN A 11 -13.41 -21.63 18.91
CA ASN A 11 -12.64 -22.82 18.58
C ASN A 11 -11.77 -22.53 17.39
N VAL A 12 -10.48 -22.34 17.63
CA VAL A 12 -9.52 -22.05 16.57
C VAL A 12 -8.74 -23.32 16.26
N GLY A 13 -9.00 -23.92 15.10
CA GLY A 13 -8.30 -25.12 14.63
C GLY A 13 -8.37 -26.30 15.60
N GLY A 14 -9.46 -26.43 16.38
CA GLY A 14 -9.66 -27.49 17.36
C GLY A 14 -9.30 -27.13 18.81
N LYS A 15 -8.76 -25.92 19.07
CA LYS A 15 -8.44 -25.45 20.43
C LYS A 15 -9.44 -24.38 20.86
N ILE A 16 -10.01 -24.57 22.06
CA ILE A 16 -10.96 -23.63 22.64
C ILE A 16 -10.22 -22.49 23.33
N PHE A 17 -10.57 -21.26 22.95
CA PHE A 17 -10.13 -20.01 23.56
C PHE A 17 -11.32 -19.29 24.17
N GLU A 18 -11.12 -18.72 25.35
CA GLU A 18 -12.13 -17.89 26.01
C GLU A 18 -11.56 -16.48 26.22
N THR A 19 -12.30 -15.47 25.78
CA THR A 19 -11.91 -14.05 25.87
C THR A 19 -13.14 -13.17 26.15
N THR A 20 -12.97 -11.86 26.22
CA THR A 20 -14.06 -10.90 26.43
C THR A 20 -14.34 -10.07 25.17
N ALA A 21 -15.58 -9.61 25.01
CA ALA A 21 -15.94 -8.69 23.92
C ALA A 21 -15.07 -7.42 23.95
N THR A 22 -14.75 -6.93 25.14
CA THR A 22 -13.87 -5.78 25.36
C THR A 22 -12.45 -5.97 24.81
N THR A 23 -11.88 -7.18 24.92
CA THR A 23 -10.55 -7.48 24.36
C THR A 23 -10.58 -7.46 22.83
N LEU A 24 -11.65 -7.99 22.25
CA LEU A 24 -11.84 -7.99 20.80
C LEU A 24 -12.18 -6.60 20.27
N ALA A 25 -12.85 -5.74 21.03
CA ALA A 25 -13.17 -4.39 20.60
C ALA A 25 -11.92 -3.52 20.31
N ILE A 26 -10.75 -3.90 20.84
CA ILE A 26 -9.45 -3.24 20.59
C ILE A 26 -9.05 -3.32 19.10
N THR A 27 -9.53 -4.34 18.38
CA THR A 27 -9.12 -4.62 17.00
C THR A 27 -9.73 -3.64 15.98
N GLY A 28 -10.73 -2.85 16.41
CA GLY A 28 -11.43 -1.88 15.57
C GLY A 28 -12.51 -2.50 14.69
N ARG A 29 -13.44 -1.67 14.19
CA ARG A 29 -14.62 -2.14 13.44
C ARG A 29 -14.32 -2.78 12.09
N GLN A 30 -13.17 -2.48 11.49
CA GLN A 30 -12.76 -3.04 10.19
C GLN A 30 -12.03 -4.39 10.30
N SER A 31 -11.86 -4.91 11.51
CA SER A 31 -11.21 -6.21 11.75
C SER A 31 -12.21 -7.37 11.66
N TYR A 32 -11.70 -8.60 11.60
CA TYR A 32 -12.51 -9.82 11.61
C TYR A 32 -13.47 -9.86 12.81
N PHE A 33 -12.99 -9.49 14.00
CA PHE A 33 -13.82 -9.44 15.20
C PHE A 33 -14.78 -8.26 15.21
N GLY A 34 -14.41 -7.14 14.57
CA GLY A 34 -15.32 -6.01 14.37
C GLY A 34 -16.58 -6.41 13.60
N ALA A 35 -16.42 -7.24 12.57
CA ALA A 35 -17.54 -7.77 11.81
C ALA A 35 -18.45 -8.66 12.68
N MET A 36 -17.90 -9.45 13.60
CA MET A 36 -18.70 -10.32 14.50
C MET A 36 -19.68 -9.53 15.40
N PHE A 37 -19.36 -8.28 15.72
CA PHE A 37 -20.23 -7.38 16.51
C PHE A 37 -21.12 -6.47 15.66
N ASP A 38 -21.02 -6.54 14.33
CA ASP A 38 -21.89 -5.78 13.43
C ASP A 38 -23.19 -6.56 13.18
N GLU A 39 -24.33 -5.93 13.50
CA GLU A 39 -25.66 -6.52 13.31
C GLU A 39 -25.96 -6.86 11.83
N ASN A 40 -25.24 -6.26 10.88
CA ASN A 40 -25.44 -6.48 9.45
C ASN A 40 -24.43 -7.47 8.82
N SER A 41 -23.57 -8.12 9.61
CA SER A 41 -22.60 -9.08 9.06
C SER A 41 -23.13 -10.52 9.08
N ASP A 42 -22.71 -11.31 8.08
CA ASP A 42 -22.97 -12.76 8.04
C ASP A 42 -22.16 -13.53 9.11
N LEU A 43 -21.26 -12.85 9.84
CA LEU A 43 -20.39 -13.39 10.88
C LEU A 43 -20.95 -13.15 12.29
N GLN A 44 -22.25 -12.89 12.42
CA GLN A 44 -22.90 -12.69 13.71
C GLN A 44 -22.56 -13.80 14.70
N MET A 45 -22.16 -13.38 15.90
CA MET A 45 -21.84 -14.28 16.99
C MET A 45 -22.99 -15.21 17.32
N ASN A 46 -22.68 -16.49 17.53
CA ASN A 46 -23.68 -17.47 17.88
C ASN A 46 -24.13 -17.28 19.34
N PRO A 47 -25.42 -16.94 19.63
CA PRO A 47 -25.86 -16.59 20.99
C PRO A 47 -25.77 -17.72 22.01
N ALA A 48 -25.57 -18.96 21.54
CA ALA A 48 -25.58 -20.17 22.35
C ALA A 48 -24.34 -21.07 22.14
N GLY A 49 -23.34 -20.63 21.38
CA GLY A 49 -22.37 -21.53 20.77
C GLY A 49 -20.94 -21.03 20.69
N GLU A 50 -20.05 -21.99 20.50
CA GLU A 50 -18.61 -21.86 20.24
C GLU A 50 -18.39 -21.48 18.77
N ASP A 51 -17.77 -20.33 18.51
CA ASP A 51 -17.51 -19.86 17.14
C ASP A 51 -16.26 -20.56 16.59
N PHE A 52 -16.44 -21.41 15.59
CA PHE A 52 -15.34 -22.15 14.96
C PHE A 52 -14.62 -21.31 13.91
N ILE A 53 -13.30 -21.26 14.02
CA ILE A 53 -12.38 -20.58 13.12
C ILE A 53 -11.36 -21.60 12.64
N ASP A 54 -11.39 -21.93 11.35
CA ASP A 54 -10.49 -22.92 10.75
C ASP A 54 -9.08 -22.33 10.46
N ARG A 55 -8.36 -21.94 11.53
CA ARG A 55 -7.05 -21.26 11.48
C ARG A 55 -6.10 -21.80 12.56
N SER A 56 -4.85 -21.33 12.53
CA SER A 56 -3.81 -21.82 13.45
C SER A 56 -4.04 -21.36 14.91
N PRO A 57 -4.20 -22.29 15.88
CA PRO A 57 -4.36 -21.94 17.28
C PRO A 57 -3.10 -21.32 17.90
N ASP A 58 -1.91 -21.70 17.44
CA ASP A 58 -0.65 -21.22 18.00
C ASP A 58 -0.46 -19.72 17.70
N CYS A 59 -0.71 -19.31 16.46
CA CYS A 59 -0.68 -17.90 16.09
C CYS A 59 -1.79 -17.10 16.76
N PHE A 60 -3.01 -17.66 16.82
CA PHE A 60 -4.11 -16.98 17.49
C PHE A 60 -3.84 -16.74 18.98
N SER A 61 -3.15 -17.67 19.65
CA SER A 61 -2.72 -17.49 21.05
C SER A 61 -1.88 -16.21 21.22
N VAL A 62 -0.89 -16.02 20.34
CA VAL A 62 -0.01 -14.84 20.35
C VAL A 62 -0.78 -13.56 20.05
N LEU A 63 -1.66 -13.58 19.05
CA LEU A 63 -2.47 -12.42 18.67
C LEU A 63 -3.44 -12.03 19.80
N LEU A 64 -4.02 -13.02 20.47
CA LEU A 64 -4.94 -12.76 21.58
C LEU A 64 -4.20 -12.15 22.79
N ASP A 65 -2.99 -12.63 23.08
CA ASP A 65 -2.17 -12.05 24.15
C ASP A 65 -1.72 -10.63 23.82
N LEU A 66 -1.37 -10.36 22.55
CA LEU A 66 -1.12 -8.99 22.06
C LEU A 66 -2.30 -8.06 22.36
N LEU A 67 -3.54 -8.51 22.15
CA LEU A 67 -4.72 -7.68 22.45
C LEU A 67 -4.94 -7.47 23.95
N ARG A 68 -4.51 -8.42 24.79
CA ARG A 68 -4.64 -8.32 26.25
C ARG A 68 -3.58 -7.40 26.87
N THR A 69 -2.34 -7.49 26.39
CA THR A 69 -1.19 -6.81 27.01
C THR A 69 -0.76 -5.56 26.25
N GLY A 70 -1.06 -5.46 24.96
CA GLY A 70 -0.49 -4.48 24.05
C GLY A 70 0.95 -4.78 23.63
N GLU A 71 1.52 -5.91 24.07
CA GLU A 71 2.90 -6.30 23.81
C GLU A 71 2.97 -7.53 22.92
N LEU A 72 3.89 -7.53 21.95
CA LEU A 72 4.08 -8.63 21.02
C LEU A 72 5.17 -9.57 21.51
N TYR A 73 4.77 -10.73 22.06
CA TYR A 73 5.69 -11.81 22.40
C TYR A 73 5.50 -12.99 21.44
N ILE A 74 6.50 -13.26 20.60
CA ILE A 74 6.46 -14.36 19.63
C ILE A 74 7.29 -15.53 20.17
N PRO A 75 6.66 -16.67 20.51
CA PRO A 75 7.38 -17.88 20.91
C PRO A 75 8.28 -18.38 19.78
N ALA A 76 9.45 -18.95 20.12
CA ALA A 76 10.44 -19.40 19.13
C ALA A 76 9.92 -20.49 18.17
N ASN A 77 8.89 -21.24 18.56
CA ASN A 77 8.24 -22.26 17.73
C ASN A 77 7.22 -21.69 16.72
N VAL A 78 6.90 -20.40 16.78
CA VAL A 78 5.95 -19.74 15.88
C VAL A 78 6.73 -18.89 14.88
N PRO A 79 6.75 -19.25 13.58
CA PRO A 79 7.40 -18.42 12.57
C PRO A 79 6.71 -17.05 12.47
N GLU A 80 7.50 -15.96 12.53
CA GLU A 80 6.97 -14.59 12.45
C GLU A 80 6.08 -14.38 11.21
N LYS A 81 6.53 -14.90 10.06
CA LYS A 81 5.79 -14.83 8.79
C LYS A 81 4.40 -15.45 8.88
N LEU A 82 4.27 -16.58 9.58
CA LEU A 82 2.98 -17.24 9.76
C LEU A 82 2.07 -16.38 10.65
N LEU A 83 2.61 -15.87 11.76
CA LEU A 83 1.89 -14.96 12.65
C LEU A 83 1.36 -13.73 11.92
N TYR A 84 2.16 -13.13 11.03
CA TYR A 84 1.75 -11.94 10.28
C TYR A 84 0.69 -12.22 9.22
N ARG A 85 0.73 -13.40 8.60
CA ARG A 85 -0.37 -13.84 7.72
C ARG A 85 -1.68 -14.02 8.50
N GLU A 86 -1.61 -14.55 9.72
CA GLU A 86 -2.78 -14.62 10.59
C GLU A 86 -3.23 -13.24 11.05
N ALA A 87 -2.31 -12.34 11.42
CA ALA A 87 -2.64 -10.97 11.76
C ALA A 87 -3.36 -10.25 10.61
N LEU A 88 -2.93 -10.47 9.36
CA LEU A 88 -3.63 -9.93 8.19
C LEU A 88 -5.05 -10.49 8.06
N PHE A 89 -5.23 -11.80 8.27
CA PHE A 89 -6.55 -12.43 8.27
C PHE A 89 -7.49 -11.85 9.33
N TYR A 90 -7.00 -11.66 10.55
CA TYR A 90 -7.79 -11.13 11.66
C TYR A 90 -7.96 -9.60 11.62
N GLY A 91 -7.24 -8.89 10.74
CA GLY A 91 -7.22 -7.42 10.68
C GLY A 91 -6.44 -6.77 11.84
N LEU A 92 -5.37 -7.42 12.30
CA LEU A 92 -4.54 -7.02 13.45
C LEU A 92 -3.14 -6.51 13.05
N MET A 93 -2.91 -6.28 11.76
CA MET A 93 -1.59 -5.90 11.26
C MET A 93 -1.06 -4.60 11.86
N ASP A 94 -1.93 -3.63 12.08
CA ASP A 94 -1.52 -2.33 12.62
C ASP A 94 -1.12 -2.45 14.10
N GLN A 95 -1.84 -3.27 14.87
CA GLN A 95 -1.51 -3.58 16.26
C GLN A 95 -0.17 -4.33 16.36
N VAL A 96 0.06 -5.31 15.46
CA VAL A 96 1.32 -6.05 15.39
C VAL A 96 2.48 -5.10 15.06
N ARG A 97 2.31 -4.21 14.08
CA ARG A 97 3.34 -3.23 13.69
C ARG A 97 3.63 -2.25 14.81
N ALA A 98 2.59 -1.72 15.46
CA ALA A 98 2.71 -0.79 16.58
C ALA A 98 3.45 -1.44 17.75
N ALA A 99 3.15 -2.69 18.09
CA ALA A 99 3.83 -3.40 19.16
C ALA A 99 5.26 -3.83 18.80
N LYS A 100 5.53 -4.17 17.53
CA LYS A 100 6.88 -4.58 17.09
C LYS A 100 7.87 -3.41 17.06
N TRP A 101 7.44 -2.24 16.59
CA TRP A 101 8.35 -1.11 16.37
C TRP A 101 8.20 0.02 17.39
N GLY A 102 7.08 0.09 18.10
CA GLY A 102 6.81 1.15 19.05
C GLY A 102 6.65 2.52 18.38
N GLN A 103 6.79 3.58 19.17
CA GLN A 103 6.81 4.94 18.64
C GLN A 103 8.14 5.22 17.94
N PHE A 104 8.07 5.92 16.81
CA PHE A 104 9.24 6.35 16.07
C PHE A 104 10.09 7.32 16.92
N ASP A 105 11.33 6.93 17.22
CA ASP A 105 12.34 7.78 17.85
C ASP A 105 13.54 7.94 16.92
N GLY A 106 13.65 9.11 16.28
CA GLY A 106 14.73 9.44 15.35
C GLY A 106 16.13 9.45 15.99
N ASN A 107 16.22 9.48 17.33
CA ASN A 107 17.50 9.39 18.03
C ASN A 107 17.97 7.95 18.26
N ARG A 108 17.09 6.96 18.03
CA ARG A 108 17.38 5.52 18.22
C ARG A 108 17.38 4.75 16.91
N LEU A 109 17.80 5.40 15.83
CA LEU A 109 17.91 4.75 14.53
C LEU A 109 19.01 3.70 14.57
N GLN A 110 18.65 2.45 14.28
CA GLN A 110 19.56 1.33 14.13
C GLN A 110 19.28 0.61 12.82
N PRO A 111 20.32 0.09 12.13
CA PRO A 111 20.11 -0.72 10.95
C PRO A 111 19.35 -1.99 11.32
N SER A 112 18.15 -2.18 10.76
CA SER A 112 17.35 -3.37 11.01
C SER A 112 17.80 -4.55 10.15
N LYS A 113 17.97 -4.33 8.85
CA LYS A 113 18.35 -5.35 7.87
C LYS A 113 18.96 -4.69 6.63
N SER A 114 19.84 -5.40 5.94
CA SER A 114 20.35 -5.00 4.63
C SER A 114 19.88 -6.02 3.60
N VAL A 115 19.39 -5.53 2.46
CA VAL A 115 19.01 -6.35 1.31
C VAL A 115 19.99 -6.07 0.18
N THR A 116 20.56 -7.13 -0.38
CA THR A 116 21.47 -7.06 -1.52
C THR A 116 20.74 -7.59 -2.76
N GLY A 117 20.85 -6.90 -3.89
CA GLY A 117 20.20 -7.28 -5.13
C GLY A 117 20.95 -6.78 -6.35
N TRP A 118 20.52 -7.21 -7.53
CA TRP A 118 21.08 -6.73 -8.79
C TRP A 118 20.42 -5.41 -9.19
N ALA A 119 21.23 -4.37 -9.41
CA ALA A 119 20.78 -3.08 -9.89
C ALA A 119 21.19 -2.90 -11.37
N PRO A 120 20.27 -3.02 -12.35
CA PRO A 120 20.59 -2.82 -13.77
C PRO A 120 20.98 -1.38 -14.16
N GLY A 121 21.03 -0.44 -13.21
CA GLY A 121 21.48 0.93 -13.46
C GLY A 121 21.45 1.80 -12.19
N ASP A 122 21.62 3.11 -12.38
CA ASP A 122 21.62 4.08 -11.28
C ASP A 122 20.25 4.13 -10.57
N GLY A 123 20.30 4.37 -9.26
CA GLY A 123 19.12 4.63 -8.43
C GLY A 123 18.39 5.90 -8.86
N THR A 124 17.07 5.79 -9.06
CA THR A 124 16.23 6.90 -9.51
C THR A 124 15.28 7.37 -8.42
N ALA A 125 14.65 6.45 -7.69
CA ALA A 125 13.75 6.80 -6.59
C ALA A 125 13.71 5.71 -5.51
N ILE A 126 13.51 6.12 -4.26
CA ILE A 126 13.15 5.25 -3.14
C ILE A 126 11.90 5.84 -2.49
N ARG A 127 10.85 5.03 -2.32
CA ARG A 127 9.56 5.49 -1.75
C ARG A 127 9.10 4.55 -0.65
N ALA A 128 8.80 5.10 0.53
CA ALA A 128 8.13 4.36 1.59
C ALA A 128 6.69 4.02 1.18
N SER A 129 6.30 2.78 1.41
CA SER A 129 4.94 2.30 1.18
C SER A 129 4.03 2.67 2.36
N PRO A 130 2.73 2.92 2.14
CA PRO A 130 1.76 3.15 3.21
C PRO A 130 1.66 2.01 4.23
N ASP A 131 2.02 0.78 3.84
CA ASP A 131 1.98 -0.40 4.70
C ASP A 131 3.26 -0.62 5.53
N GLY A 132 4.22 0.31 5.46
CA GLY A 132 5.52 0.22 6.15
C GLY A 132 6.63 -0.48 5.35
N GLY A 133 6.32 -0.98 4.14
CA GLY A 133 7.32 -1.43 3.18
C GLY A 133 8.00 -0.28 2.42
N CYS A 134 8.66 -0.59 1.31
CA CYS A 134 9.21 0.42 0.41
C CYS A 134 9.35 -0.11 -1.02
N CYS A 135 9.53 0.79 -1.98
CA CYS A 135 10.00 0.42 -3.30
C CYS A 135 11.29 1.18 -3.63
N VAL A 136 12.12 0.54 -4.46
CA VAL A 136 13.38 1.06 -4.95
C VAL A 136 13.37 0.94 -6.47
N ALA A 137 13.46 2.07 -7.15
CA ALA A 137 13.57 2.15 -8.60
C ALA A 137 15.02 2.46 -9.00
N HIS A 138 15.53 1.68 -9.95
CA HIS A 138 16.85 1.88 -10.52
C HIS A 138 16.92 1.31 -11.95
N GLY A 139 17.51 2.08 -12.87
CA GLY A 139 17.50 1.73 -14.28
C GLY A 139 16.08 1.50 -14.81
N SER A 140 15.80 0.32 -15.36
CA SER A 140 14.48 -0.09 -15.88
C SER A 140 13.68 -1.00 -14.95
N MET A 141 14.09 -1.10 -13.68
CA MET A 141 13.56 -2.06 -12.73
C MET A 141 13.05 -1.36 -11.48
N VAL A 142 11.94 -1.85 -10.94
CA VAL A 142 11.38 -1.41 -9.67
C VAL A 142 11.24 -2.62 -8.76
N HIS A 143 11.99 -2.60 -7.66
CA HIS A 143 11.91 -3.58 -6.59
C HIS A 143 10.93 -3.09 -5.54
N ILE A 144 10.11 -4.00 -5.04
CA ILE A 144 9.09 -3.69 -4.06
C ILE A 144 9.28 -4.62 -2.88
N TYR A 145 9.39 -4.04 -1.70
CA TYR A 145 9.59 -4.74 -0.45
C TYR A 145 8.40 -4.48 0.46
N ASP A 146 7.90 -5.56 1.05
CA ASP A 146 6.93 -5.42 2.12
C ASP A 146 7.58 -4.86 3.40
N TRP A 147 6.74 -4.66 4.40
CA TRP A 147 7.14 -4.16 5.71
C TRP A 147 8.13 -5.08 6.48
N MET A 148 8.32 -6.33 6.04
CA MET A 148 9.32 -7.27 6.56
C MET A 148 10.60 -7.30 5.73
N LEU A 149 10.71 -6.44 4.72
CA LEU A 149 11.77 -6.47 3.70
C LEU A 149 11.83 -7.81 2.95
N GLU A 150 10.67 -8.41 2.68
CA GLU A 150 10.53 -9.47 1.67
C GLU A 150 10.19 -8.84 0.32
N GLU A 151 10.85 -9.31 -0.72
CA GLU A 151 10.70 -8.77 -2.07
C GLU A 151 9.48 -9.40 -2.77
N TYR A 152 8.59 -8.56 -3.30
CA TYR A 152 7.57 -8.97 -4.27
C TYR A 152 8.18 -9.09 -5.68
N PRO A 153 7.55 -9.83 -6.60
CA PRO A 153 8.01 -9.91 -7.99
C PRO A 153 8.36 -8.52 -8.57
N PRO A 154 9.63 -8.31 -8.98
CA PRO A 154 10.07 -7.00 -9.42
C PRO A 154 9.43 -6.64 -10.76
N ILE A 155 9.17 -5.35 -10.95
CA ILE A 155 8.60 -4.83 -12.18
C ILE A 155 9.76 -4.46 -13.12
N ASN A 156 9.82 -5.11 -14.28
CA ASN A 156 10.76 -4.79 -15.35
C ASN A 156 10.01 -4.07 -16.49
N LEU A 157 10.51 -2.92 -16.91
CA LEU A 157 9.89 -2.05 -17.91
C LEU A 157 10.55 -2.14 -19.28
N ASP A 158 11.00 -3.33 -19.69
CA ASP A 158 11.55 -3.60 -21.03
C ASP A 158 12.57 -2.54 -21.48
N TYR A 159 13.61 -2.34 -20.67
CA TYR A 159 14.71 -1.38 -20.89
C TYR A 159 14.33 0.11 -20.79
N GLN A 160 13.09 0.45 -20.43
CA GLN A 160 12.68 1.84 -20.21
C GLN A 160 13.14 2.33 -18.84
N ARG A 161 13.94 3.41 -18.82
CA ARG A 161 14.43 3.99 -17.56
C ARG A 161 13.26 4.58 -16.78
N VAL A 162 13.17 4.19 -15.51
CA VAL A 162 12.23 4.74 -14.53
C VAL A 162 12.68 6.15 -14.17
N ASN A 163 11.78 7.13 -14.29
CA ASN A 163 12.05 8.50 -13.88
C ASN A 163 11.59 8.74 -12.44
N ASP A 164 10.39 8.26 -12.09
CA ASP A 164 9.85 8.36 -10.75
C ASP A 164 8.83 7.24 -10.50
N VAL A 165 8.54 7.02 -9.22
CA VAL A 165 7.57 6.04 -8.73
C VAL A 165 6.74 6.69 -7.63
N GLY A 166 5.46 6.33 -7.55
CA GLY A 166 4.56 6.79 -6.51
C GLY A 166 3.50 5.76 -6.12
N TRP A 167 3.25 5.68 -4.81
CA TRP A 167 2.20 4.84 -4.25
C TRP A 167 0.83 5.50 -4.44
N VAL A 168 -0.14 4.72 -4.90
CA VAL A 168 -1.53 5.16 -5.00
C VAL A 168 -2.43 4.24 -4.19
N GLY A 169 -3.09 4.85 -3.20
CA GLY A 169 -4.09 4.18 -2.39
C GLY A 169 -5.38 4.06 -3.19
N SER A 170 -5.54 2.99 -3.96
CA SER A 170 -6.88 2.47 -4.27
C SER A 170 -7.40 1.67 -3.07
N VAL A 171 -8.67 1.27 -3.13
CA VAL A 171 -9.40 0.42 -2.17
C VAL A 171 -8.57 -0.79 -1.66
N ASP A 172 -7.60 -1.26 -2.45
CA ASP A 172 -6.78 -2.43 -2.16
C ASP A 172 -5.36 -2.12 -1.65
N SER A 173 -4.98 -0.85 -1.45
CA SER A 173 -3.63 -0.41 -1.00
C SER A 173 -2.43 -0.92 -1.82
N THR A 174 -2.65 -1.45 -3.03
CA THR A 174 -1.64 -2.16 -3.83
C THR A 174 -1.24 -1.44 -5.12
N GLY A 175 -1.69 -0.21 -5.36
CA GLY A 175 -1.39 0.52 -6.59
C GLY A 175 -0.02 1.19 -6.57
N LEU A 176 0.76 0.98 -7.63
CA LEU A 176 2.03 1.66 -7.85
C LEU A 176 2.03 2.33 -9.22
N VAL A 177 2.21 3.64 -9.25
CA VAL A 177 2.38 4.39 -10.50
C VAL A 177 3.85 4.55 -10.80
N ILE A 178 4.25 4.25 -12.04
CA ILE A 178 5.63 4.37 -12.50
C ILE A 178 5.66 5.26 -13.75
N SER A 179 6.53 6.28 -13.73
CA SER A 179 6.84 7.12 -14.89
C SER A 179 8.16 6.69 -15.53
N THR A 180 8.24 6.81 -16.85
CA THR A 180 9.37 6.34 -17.66
C THR A 180 9.86 7.38 -18.64
N CYS A 181 11.12 7.22 -19.07
CA CYS A 181 11.78 8.15 -19.99
C CYS A 181 11.34 8.01 -21.45
N GLN A 182 10.69 6.91 -21.83
CA GLN A 182 10.05 6.76 -23.14
C GLN A 182 8.70 6.03 -22.98
N PRO A 183 7.80 6.18 -23.95
CA PRO A 183 6.61 5.36 -24.07
C PRO A 183 6.89 3.87 -23.84
N LEU A 184 6.04 3.22 -23.05
CA LEU A 184 6.10 1.77 -22.79
C LEU A 184 5.67 0.92 -24.03
N GLY A 185 5.89 1.41 -25.25
CA GLY A 185 5.48 0.85 -26.54
C GLY A 185 5.28 1.94 -27.62
N ARG A 186 5.00 1.54 -28.87
CA ARG A 186 4.70 2.51 -29.96
C ARG A 186 3.37 3.22 -29.65
N ASP A 187 3.39 4.55 -29.63
CA ASP A 187 2.23 5.44 -29.44
C ASP A 187 1.50 5.37 -28.09
N GLN A 188 2.22 5.05 -27.01
CA GLN A 188 1.64 4.83 -25.69
C GLN A 188 2.14 5.85 -24.64
N GLY A 189 1.38 6.01 -23.56
CA GLY A 189 1.79 6.87 -22.43
C GLY A 189 3.04 6.38 -21.72
N ALA A 190 3.84 7.32 -21.19
CA ALA A 190 5.05 7.05 -20.42
C ALA A 190 4.80 6.80 -18.92
N ILE A 191 3.53 6.74 -18.49
CA ILE A 191 3.13 6.45 -17.12
C ILE A 191 2.23 5.23 -17.10
N GLY A 192 2.51 4.27 -16.23
CA GLY A 192 1.71 3.06 -16.01
C GLY A 192 1.31 2.89 -14.55
N LEU A 193 0.08 2.38 -14.32
CA LEU A 193 -0.36 1.88 -13.03
C LEU A 193 -0.12 0.37 -12.96
N PHE A 194 0.61 -0.07 -11.94
CA PHE A 194 0.95 -1.45 -11.69
C PHE A 194 0.35 -1.95 -10.39
N ASN A 195 0.10 -3.26 -10.31
CA ASN A 195 -0.14 -3.95 -9.06
C ASN A 195 1.22 -4.19 -8.37
N SER A 196 1.41 -3.63 -7.18
CA SER A 196 2.65 -3.74 -6.42
C SER A 196 2.97 -5.16 -5.91
N THR A 197 1.96 -6.01 -5.72
CA THR A 197 2.14 -7.38 -5.23
C THR A 197 2.44 -8.37 -6.36
N ARG A 198 1.81 -8.17 -7.53
CA ARG A 198 1.95 -9.07 -8.69
C ARG A 198 2.90 -8.57 -9.76
N GLY A 199 3.21 -7.28 -9.77
CA GLY A 199 3.97 -6.61 -10.82
C GLY A 199 3.22 -6.43 -12.14
N GLU A 200 1.91 -6.71 -12.17
CA GLU A 200 1.08 -6.64 -13.37
C GLU A 200 0.69 -5.20 -13.70
N LEU A 201 0.80 -4.80 -14.98
CA LEU A 201 0.30 -3.52 -15.47
C LEU A 201 -1.23 -3.53 -15.50
N LYS A 202 -1.88 -2.64 -14.75
CA LYS A 202 -3.33 -2.44 -14.74
C LYS A 202 -3.80 -1.63 -15.94
N PHE A 203 -3.27 -0.40 -16.09
CA PHE A 203 -3.54 0.45 -17.25
C PHE A 203 -2.48 1.57 -17.37
N ARG A 204 -2.55 2.34 -18.46
CA ARG A 204 -1.58 3.39 -18.79
C ARG A 204 -2.26 4.75 -18.90
N PHE A 205 -1.54 5.79 -18.53
CA PHE A 205 -2.03 7.17 -18.63
C PHE A 205 -1.55 7.77 -19.94
N ASN A 206 -2.47 7.92 -20.89
CA ASN A 206 -2.17 8.53 -22.18
C ASN A 206 -2.33 10.05 -22.10
N ALA A 207 -1.50 10.78 -22.86
CA ALA A 207 -1.70 12.21 -23.07
C ALA A 207 -2.44 12.42 -24.39
N ILE A 208 -3.52 13.19 -24.37
CA ILE A 208 -4.35 13.56 -25.50
C ILE A 208 -4.17 15.06 -25.75
N HIS A 209 -3.84 15.41 -26.99
CA HIS A 209 -3.76 16.78 -27.48
C HIS A 209 -4.58 16.91 -28.75
N GLN A 210 -5.51 17.87 -28.78
CA GLN A 210 -6.39 18.09 -29.94
C GLN A 210 -7.10 16.80 -30.42
N GLY A 211 -7.50 15.94 -29.49
CA GLY A 211 -8.17 14.67 -29.79
C GLY A 211 -7.27 13.53 -30.26
N VAL A 212 -5.95 13.72 -30.32
CA VAL A 212 -4.98 12.70 -30.72
C VAL A 212 -4.10 12.31 -29.54
N VAL A 213 -3.89 11.00 -29.36
CA VAL A 213 -2.94 10.49 -28.36
C VAL A 213 -1.52 10.84 -28.80
N LYS A 214 -0.77 11.53 -27.95
CA LYS A 214 0.62 11.92 -28.19
C LYS A 214 1.57 11.13 -27.31
N SER A 215 2.72 10.77 -27.88
CA SER A 215 3.85 10.28 -27.10
C SER A 215 4.46 11.42 -26.30
N TYR A 216 4.65 11.20 -25.00
CA TYR A 216 5.33 12.12 -24.09
C TYR A 216 6.29 11.34 -23.21
N THR A 217 7.27 12.01 -22.62
CA THR A 217 8.10 11.45 -21.55
C THR A 217 7.63 12.03 -20.22
N ALA A 218 7.47 11.19 -19.21
CA ALA A 218 6.95 11.60 -17.91
C ALA A 218 8.08 11.65 -16.88
N GLY A 219 8.21 12.74 -16.13
CA GLY A 219 9.23 12.88 -15.08
C GLY A 219 8.66 12.63 -13.68
N ALA A 220 8.89 13.60 -12.79
CA ALA A 220 8.42 13.55 -11.41
C ALA A 220 6.90 13.44 -11.31
N LEU A 221 6.45 12.59 -10.37
CA LEU A 221 5.05 12.31 -10.07
C LEU A 221 4.63 13.05 -8.79
N SER A 222 3.40 13.56 -8.78
CA SER A 222 2.77 14.12 -7.59
C SER A 222 1.29 13.71 -7.54
N PHE A 223 0.77 13.54 -6.33
CA PHE A 223 -0.56 12.99 -6.10
C PHE A 223 -1.36 13.90 -5.17
N LYS A 224 -2.59 14.23 -5.56
CA LYS A 224 -3.59 14.88 -4.70
C LYS A 224 -4.51 13.80 -4.14
N LYS A 225 -4.53 13.66 -2.81
CA LYS A 225 -5.28 12.66 -2.01
C LYS A 225 -6.32 11.87 -2.82
N SER A 226 -5.89 10.72 -3.33
CA SER A 226 -6.67 9.65 -3.98
C SER A 226 -7.47 9.96 -5.26
N CYS A 227 -7.40 11.16 -5.83
CA CYS A 227 -8.17 11.48 -7.04
C CYS A 227 -7.28 11.78 -8.24
N ASN A 228 -6.29 12.68 -8.09
CA ASN A 228 -5.60 13.23 -9.24
C ASN A 228 -4.09 12.96 -9.15
N MET A 229 -3.52 12.58 -10.28
CA MET A 229 -2.10 12.51 -10.53
C MET A 229 -1.64 13.68 -11.39
N PHE A 230 -0.48 14.22 -11.05
CA PHE A 230 0.21 15.25 -11.79
C PHE A 230 1.57 14.71 -12.21
N SER A 231 1.95 14.94 -13.46
CA SER A 231 3.30 14.62 -13.93
C SER A 231 3.82 15.73 -14.82
N CYS A 232 5.10 16.06 -14.66
CA CYS A 232 5.79 16.83 -15.68
C CYS A 232 5.94 15.96 -16.94
N CYS A 233 5.63 16.57 -18.08
CA CYS A 233 5.58 15.91 -19.38
C CYS A 233 6.39 16.70 -20.37
N LYS A 234 7.23 16.00 -21.13
CA LYS A 234 7.99 16.58 -22.22
C LYS A 234 7.57 15.91 -23.52
N GLY A 235 7.08 16.73 -24.46
CA GLY A 235 6.62 16.30 -25.77
C GLY A 235 7.75 16.28 -26.80
N LYS A 236 7.55 15.59 -27.93
CA LYS A 236 8.51 15.62 -29.05
C LYS A 236 8.55 16.96 -29.79
N SER A 237 7.52 17.79 -29.64
CA SER A 237 7.33 19.05 -30.39
C SER A 237 7.36 20.30 -29.49
N ASN A 238 8.20 20.31 -28.44
CA ASN A 238 8.21 21.39 -27.41
C ASN A 238 6.87 21.59 -26.68
N GLU A 239 6.02 20.56 -26.66
CA GLU A 239 4.78 20.57 -25.90
C GLU A 239 5.06 20.16 -24.45
N ASP A 240 5.87 20.96 -23.79
CA ASP A 240 6.27 20.73 -22.41
C ASP A 240 5.19 21.27 -21.48
N GLY A 241 4.88 20.52 -20.43
CA GLY A 241 3.75 20.84 -19.60
C GLY A 241 3.58 19.95 -18.37
N ILE A 242 2.47 20.19 -17.67
CA ILE A 242 2.03 19.37 -16.55
C ILE A 242 0.73 18.71 -16.97
N GLY A 243 0.77 17.38 -17.12
CA GLY A 243 -0.43 16.59 -17.34
C GLY A 243 -1.14 16.30 -16.02
N VAL A 244 -2.47 16.27 -16.07
CA VAL A 244 -3.33 15.90 -14.95
C VAL A 244 -4.19 14.72 -15.37
N TRP A 245 -4.18 13.66 -14.57
CA TRP A 245 -4.99 12.48 -14.80
C TRP A 245 -5.80 12.10 -13.57
N ASP A 246 -6.96 11.50 -13.81
CA ASP A 246 -7.73 10.82 -12.80
C ASP A 246 -7.13 9.43 -12.53
N LEU A 247 -6.83 9.13 -11.27
CA LEU A 247 -6.17 7.90 -10.85
C LEU A 247 -7.05 6.64 -10.97
N ASN A 248 -8.37 6.80 -10.99
CA ASN A 248 -9.32 5.68 -10.97
C ASN A 248 -9.66 5.24 -12.39
N THR A 249 -9.86 6.21 -13.29
CA THR A 249 -10.28 6.01 -14.67
C THR A 249 -9.10 6.03 -15.65
N GLY A 250 -7.96 6.58 -15.25
CA GLY A 250 -6.80 6.79 -16.11
C GLY A 250 -6.99 7.89 -17.17
N GLN A 251 -8.12 8.60 -17.14
CA GLN A 251 -8.43 9.64 -18.11
C GLN A 251 -7.61 10.90 -17.84
N GLN A 252 -7.14 11.54 -18.91
CA GLN A 252 -6.57 12.88 -18.81
C GLN A 252 -7.69 13.86 -18.48
N LEU A 253 -7.51 14.59 -17.37
CA LEU A 253 -8.41 15.66 -16.94
C LEU A 253 -7.99 17.01 -17.55
N ASP A 254 -6.69 17.29 -17.57
CA ASP A 254 -6.15 18.57 -18.03
C ASP A 254 -4.68 18.45 -18.46
N PHE A 255 -4.17 19.46 -19.18
CA PHE A 255 -2.75 19.59 -19.52
C PHE A 255 -2.34 21.07 -19.59
N PHE A 256 -1.44 21.48 -18.69
CA PHE A 256 -0.92 22.84 -18.62
C PHE A 256 0.38 22.99 -19.42
N TYR A 257 0.36 23.71 -20.53
CA TYR A 257 1.54 23.93 -21.37
C TYR A 257 2.44 25.06 -20.83
N ILE A 258 3.75 24.82 -20.80
CA ILE A 258 4.75 25.77 -20.31
C ILE A 258 4.87 27.00 -21.22
N HIS A 259 4.68 26.85 -22.54
CA HIS A 259 4.71 27.99 -23.47
C HIS A 259 3.57 29.01 -23.28
N HIS A 260 2.50 28.67 -22.55
CA HIS A 260 1.43 29.60 -22.19
C HIS A 260 1.60 30.24 -20.80
N LEU A 261 2.66 29.90 -20.06
CA LEU A 261 2.87 30.36 -18.68
C LEU A 261 3.46 31.78 -18.57
N GLU A 262 3.86 32.42 -19.67
CA GLU A 262 4.22 33.86 -19.63
C GLU A 262 3.02 34.76 -19.33
N THR A 263 1.77 34.26 -19.33
CA THR A 263 0.60 35.14 -19.20
C THR A 263 -0.38 34.90 -18.05
N ARG A 264 -0.21 33.90 -17.16
CA ARG A 264 -0.92 33.83 -15.85
C ARG A 264 -0.60 32.54 -15.10
N ILE A 265 0.27 32.63 -14.09
CA ILE A 265 0.08 31.84 -12.86
C ILE A 265 -0.08 32.84 -11.72
N SER A 266 -1.32 33.22 -11.43
CA SER A 266 -1.66 33.80 -10.13
C SER A 266 -2.00 32.64 -9.20
N PHE A 267 -1.09 32.27 -8.30
CA PHE A 267 -1.41 31.45 -7.13
C PHE A 267 -2.28 32.28 -6.18
N ASN A 268 -3.57 32.39 -6.47
CA ASN A 268 -4.54 32.87 -5.51
C ASN A 268 -5.24 31.65 -4.89
N GLY A 269 -4.86 31.32 -3.66
CA GLY A 269 -5.61 30.38 -2.82
C GLY A 269 -4.86 29.15 -2.34
N LEU A 270 -3.69 29.34 -1.71
CA LEU A 270 -3.17 28.41 -0.69
C LEU A 270 -2.36 29.25 0.30
N MET A 271 -3.07 29.92 1.20
CA MET A 271 -2.50 30.35 2.47
C MET A 271 -2.81 29.27 3.50
N VAL A 272 -1.72 28.73 4.06
CA VAL A 272 -1.49 28.09 5.37
C VAL A 272 -2.64 27.29 5.98
#